data_AF-A0A1B0D013-F1
#
_entry.id   AF-A0A1B0D013-F1
#
_cell.length_a   1.000
_cell.length_b   1.000
_cell.length_c   1.000
_cell.angle_alpha   90.00
_cell.angle_beta   90.00
_cell.angle_gamma   90.00
#
_symmetry.space_group_name_H-M   'P 1'
#
loop_
_entity.id
_entity.type
_entity.pdbx_description
1 polymer ?
#
loop_
_entity_poly.entity_id
_entity_poly.type
_entity_poly.pdbx_seq_one_letter_code
_entity_poly.pdbx_strand_id
1 'polypeptide(L)'
;MSAFLFMATGLVSITMAIAIYIFNPYDLIFKWKLKFEKDGEVYNLWAKPPVDLYLKVYLFNITNSEDFLAGKDKLRVQEVGPFVYRELLSHENITFNSNGTVSTIPKHPLVWQEELSEGNSEDDELILPNIALLVSSNTKEK
;
A
#
# COMPACT_ATOMS: atom_id res chain seq x y z
N MET A 1 -28.83 44.98 -35.02
CA MET A 1 -28.55 44.70 -33.58
C MET A 1 -28.08 43.26 -33.37
N SER A 2 -28.80 42.25 -33.85
CA SER A 2 -28.48 40.82 -33.66
C SER A 2 -27.16 40.34 -34.29
N ALA A 3 -26.86 40.77 -35.53
CA ALA A 3 -25.62 40.35 -36.21
C ALA A 3 -24.32 40.78 -35.50
N PHE A 4 -24.33 41.98 -34.89
CA PHE A 4 -23.20 42.50 -34.14
C PHE A 4 -22.97 41.70 -32.84
N LEU A 5 -24.06 41.29 -32.18
CA LEU A 5 -23.99 40.43 -30.99
C LEU A 5 -23.37 39.06 -31.33
N PHE A 6 -23.79 38.43 -32.44
CA PHE A 6 -23.21 37.15 -32.87
C PHE A 6 -21.72 37.23 -33.21
N MET A 7 -21.27 38.30 -33.86
CA MET A 7 -19.84 38.53 -34.11
C MET A 7 -19.05 38.75 -32.82
N ALA A 8 -19.59 39.55 -31.89
CA ALA A 8 -18.94 39.81 -30.60
C ALA A 8 -18.80 38.52 -29.78
N THR A 9 -19.85 37.67 -29.72
CA THR A 9 -19.78 36.37 -29.03
C THR A 9 -18.80 35.42 -29.71
N GLY A 10 -18.72 35.43 -31.05
CA GLY A 10 -17.77 34.61 -31.80
C GLY A 10 -16.32 35.00 -31.49
N LEU A 11 -16.02 36.29 -31.46
CA LEU A 11 -14.68 36.80 -31.13
C LEU A 11 -14.27 36.39 -29.71
N VAL A 12 -15.16 36.54 -28.73
CA VAL A 12 -14.92 36.15 -27.33
C VAL A 12 -14.69 34.64 -27.20
N SER A 13 -15.43 33.82 -27.96
CA SER A 13 -15.27 32.36 -27.95
C SER A 13 -13.91 31.94 -28.49
N ILE A 14 -13.44 32.58 -29.58
CA ILE A 14 -12.14 32.30 -30.20
C ILE A 14 -10.99 32.74 -29.28
N THR A 15 -11.09 33.93 -28.67
CA THR A 15 -10.05 34.40 -27.74
C THR A 15 -9.97 33.53 -26.50
N MET A 16 -11.11 33.07 -25.97
CA MET A 16 -11.16 32.13 -24.85
C MET A 16 -10.55 30.76 -25.23
N ALA A 17 -10.85 30.24 -26.42
CA ALA A 17 -10.28 28.98 -26.89
C ALA A 17 -8.75 29.05 -27.05
N ILE A 18 -8.24 30.15 -27.63
CA ILE A 18 -6.79 30.40 -27.76
C ILE A 18 -6.16 30.55 -26.37
N ALA A 19 -6.82 31.25 -25.44
CA ALA A 19 -6.32 31.39 -24.07
C ALA A 19 -6.26 30.03 -23.35
N ILE A 20 -7.30 29.19 -23.44
CA ILE A 20 -7.29 27.85 -22.84
C ILE A 20 -6.16 27.00 -23.45
N TYR A 21 -5.95 27.08 -24.77
CA TYR A 21 -4.87 26.35 -25.44
C TYR A 21 -3.48 26.79 -24.99
N ILE A 22 -3.24 28.10 -24.83
CA ILE A 22 -1.94 28.65 -24.42
C ILE A 22 -1.68 28.41 -22.93
N PHE A 23 -2.66 28.71 -22.07
CA PHE A 23 -2.47 28.67 -20.62
C PHE A 23 -2.61 27.27 -20.03
N ASN A 24 -3.28 26.35 -20.73
CA ASN A 24 -3.60 25.00 -20.27
C ASN A 24 -3.99 24.97 -18.77
N PRO A 25 -5.15 25.54 -18.41
CA PRO A 25 -5.53 25.73 -17.01
C PRO A 25 -5.62 24.41 -16.23
N TYR A 26 -5.85 23.29 -16.91
CA TYR A 26 -5.80 21.96 -16.32
C TYR A 26 -4.41 21.65 -15.75
N ASP A 27 -3.35 21.84 -16.55
CA ASP A 27 -1.97 21.57 -16.10
C ASP A 27 -1.57 22.46 -14.93
N LEU A 28 -2.02 23.72 -14.90
CA LEU A 28 -1.76 24.65 -13.81
C LEU A 28 -2.39 24.16 -12.50
N ILE A 29 -3.68 23.80 -12.53
CA ILE A 29 -4.40 23.30 -11.37
C ILE A 29 -3.82 21.95 -10.93
N PHE A 30 -3.51 21.07 -11.87
CA PHE A 30 -2.93 19.76 -11.61
C PHE A 30 -1.57 19.87 -10.92
N LYS A 31 -0.66 20.69 -11.45
CA LYS A 31 0.67 20.93 -10.84
C LYS A 31 0.55 21.54 -9.44
N TRP A 32 -0.41 22.44 -9.23
CA TRP A 32 -0.64 23.02 -7.92
C TRP A 32 -1.15 21.98 -6.92
N LYS A 33 -2.13 21.15 -7.30
CA LYS A 33 -2.67 20.09 -6.44
C LYS A 33 -1.68 18.96 -6.16
N LEU A 34 -0.80 18.65 -7.12
CA LEU A 34 0.23 17.63 -6.97
C LEU A 34 1.41 18.04 -6.09
N LYS A 35 1.51 19.31 -5.74
CA LYS A 35 2.63 19.81 -4.93
C LYS A 35 2.60 19.12 -3.56
N PHE A 36 3.69 18.43 -3.24
CA PHE A 36 3.80 17.70 -1.99
C PHE A 36 4.17 18.66 -0.86
N GLU A 37 3.16 19.23 -0.22
CA GLU A 37 3.30 20.21 0.86
C GLU A 37 2.48 19.79 2.07
N LYS A 38 2.90 20.29 3.24
CA LYS A 38 2.18 20.07 4.49
C LYS A 38 0.72 20.48 4.34
N ASP A 39 -0.17 19.60 4.80
CA ASP A 39 -1.64 19.75 4.76
C ASP A 39 -2.25 19.79 3.34
N GLY A 40 -1.44 19.55 2.30
CA GLY A 40 -1.90 19.39 0.92
C GLY A 40 -2.67 18.07 0.70
N GLU A 41 -3.46 18.02 -0.38
CA GLU A 41 -4.29 16.84 -0.71
C GLU A 41 -3.46 15.57 -0.88
N VAL A 42 -2.41 15.62 -1.71
CA VAL A 42 -1.49 14.48 -1.93
C VAL A 42 -0.75 14.10 -0.65
N TYR A 43 -0.37 15.08 0.17
CA TYR A 43 0.25 14.83 1.47
C TYR A 43 -0.69 14.04 2.38
N ASN A 44 -1.96 14.44 2.50
CA ASN A 44 -2.94 13.75 3.35
C ASN A 44 -3.21 12.33 2.86
N LEU A 45 -3.33 12.13 1.54
CA LEU A 45 -3.49 10.82 0.93
C LEU A 45 -2.27 9.91 1.16
N TRP A 46 -1.06 10.46 1.08
CA TRP A 46 0.16 9.70 1.38
C TRP A 46 0.33 9.42 2.88
N ALA A 47 0.02 10.40 3.73
CA ALA A 47 0.20 10.30 5.18
C ALA A 47 -0.75 9.26 5.80
N LYS A 48 -2.00 9.22 5.31
CA LYS A 48 -3.01 8.23 5.73
C LYS A 48 -3.93 7.90 4.55
N PRO A 49 -3.56 6.94 3.68
CA PRO A 49 -4.34 6.62 2.50
C PRO A 49 -5.71 6.04 2.90
N PRO A 50 -6.80 6.47 2.25
CA PRO A 50 -8.16 6.01 2.55
C PRO A 50 -8.45 4.68 1.84
N VAL A 51 -7.58 3.69 2.01
CA VAL A 51 -7.69 2.37 1.38
C VAL A 51 -7.58 1.28 2.43
N ASP A 52 -8.35 0.21 2.22
CA ASP A 52 -8.27 -0.98 3.07
C ASP A 52 -7.37 -2.01 2.40
N LEU A 53 -6.23 -2.28 3.05
CA LEU A 53 -5.30 -3.32 2.62
C LEU A 53 -5.49 -4.55 3.49
N TYR A 54 -5.50 -5.71 2.85
CA TYR A 54 -5.66 -6.99 3.52
C TYR A 54 -4.45 -7.88 3.21
N LEU A 55 -3.73 -8.28 4.26
CA LEU A 55 -2.70 -9.28 4.23
C LEU A 55 -3.33 -10.65 4.43
N LYS A 56 -3.17 -11.55 3.47
CA LYS A 56 -3.59 -12.96 3.58
C LYS A 56 -2.36 -13.83 3.75
N VAL A 57 -2.27 -14.53 4.89
CA VAL A 57 -1.17 -15.43 5.20
C VAL A 57 -1.63 -16.87 4.99
N TYR A 58 -0.81 -17.66 4.30
CA TYR A 58 -0.99 -19.10 4.12
C TYR A 58 0.26 -19.79 4.66
N LEU A 59 0.06 -20.77 5.53
CA LEU A 59 1.13 -21.47 6.24
C LEU A 59 1.16 -22.94 5.79
N PHE A 60 2.36 -23.54 5.78
CA PHE A 60 2.54 -24.93 5.40
C PHE A 60 2.77 -25.80 6.65
N ASN A 61 1.69 -26.36 7.18
CA ASN A 61 1.71 -27.27 8.31
C ASN A 61 2.42 -28.58 7.96
N ILE A 62 3.36 -29.02 8.79
CA ILE A 62 4.10 -30.27 8.60
C ILE A 62 3.33 -31.44 9.22
N THR A 63 2.96 -32.43 8.40
CA THR A 63 2.13 -33.56 8.86
C THR A 63 2.93 -34.79 9.29
N ASN A 64 4.24 -34.85 9.00
CA ASN A 64 5.10 -36.02 9.27
C ASN A 64 6.49 -35.64 9.82
N SER A 65 6.55 -34.70 10.75
CA SER A 65 7.81 -34.16 11.29
C SER A 65 8.74 -35.24 11.85
N GLU A 66 8.21 -36.20 12.62
CA GLU A 66 9.00 -37.28 13.23
C GLU A 66 9.63 -38.22 12.19
N ASP A 67 8.86 -38.65 11.19
CA ASP A 67 9.34 -39.56 10.14
C ASP A 67 10.36 -38.89 9.22
N PHE A 68 10.16 -37.59 8.94
CA PHE A 68 11.13 -36.80 8.18
C PHE A 68 12.47 -36.67 8.93
N LEU A 69 12.43 -36.35 10.22
CA LEU A 69 13.63 -36.25 11.05
C LEU A 69 14.35 -37.60 11.22
N ALA A 70 13.60 -38.70 11.21
CA ALA A 70 14.14 -40.06 11.25
C ALA A 70 14.68 -40.55 9.89
N GLY A 71 14.57 -39.75 8.81
CA GLY A 71 15.01 -40.12 7.46
C GLY A 71 14.18 -41.23 6.81
N LYS A 72 12.97 -41.49 7.33
CA LYS A 72 12.09 -42.57 6.85
C LYS A 72 11.24 -42.16 5.65
N ASP A 73 10.87 -40.89 5.58
CA ASP A 73 10.02 -40.35 4.52
C ASP A 73 10.42 -38.91 4.17
N LYS A 74 9.96 -38.42 3.01
CA LYS A 74 10.12 -37.02 2.60
C LYS A 74 9.17 -36.13 3.40
N LEU A 75 9.54 -34.86 3.56
CA LEU A 75 8.70 -33.89 4.26
C LEU A 75 7.35 -33.72 3.53
N ARG A 76 6.26 -33.88 4.28
CA ARG A 76 4.89 -33.66 3.82
C ARG A 76 4.34 -32.42 4.50
N VAL A 77 3.80 -31.53 3.68
CA VAL A 77 3.18 -30.29 4.13
C VAL A 77 1.76 -30.17 3.63
N GLN A 78 0.94 -29.47 4.41
CA GLN A 78 -0.43 -29.10 4.08
C GLN A 78 -0.56 -27.58 4.20
N GLU A 79 -1.06 -26.93 3.16
CA GLU A 79 -1.37 -25.49 3.22
C GLU A 79 -2.59 -25.26 4.14
N VAL A 80 -2.48 -24.28 5.03
CA VAL A 80 -3.52 -23.85 5.98
C VAL A 80 -3.64 -22.33 5.90
N GLY A 81 -4.88 -21.84 5.83
CA GLY A 81 -5.21 -20.43 5.70
C GLY A 81 -6.51 -20.24 4.90
N PRO A 82 -6.88 -18.99 4.59
CA PRO A 82 -6.13 -17.77 4.88
C PRO A 82 -6.26 -17.30 6.35
N PHE A 83 -5.16 -16.79 6.91
CA PHE A 83 -5.18 -15.94 8.10
C PHE A 83 -5.14 -14.49 7.63
N VAL A 84 -6.23 -13.74 7.83
CA VAL A 84 -6.40 -12.41 7.21
C VAL A 84 -6.26 -11.29 8.23
N TYR A 85 -5.44 -10.31 7.87
CA TYR A 85 -5.22 -9.10 8.65
C TYR A 85 -5.49 -7.87 7.79
N ARG A 86 -6.15 -6.86 8.35
CA ARG A 86 -6.21 -5.53 7.76
C ARG A 86 -4.97 -4.75 8.17
N GLU A 87 -4.23 -4.28 7.19
CA GLU A 87 -3.04 -3.47 7.38
C GLU A 87 -3.42 -1.98 7.34
N LEU A 88 -3.12 -1.25 8.40
CA LEU A 88 -3.37 0.19 8.45
C LEU A 88 -2.09 0.94 8.05
N LEU A 89 -2.08 1.58 6.89
CA LEU A 89 -0.94 2.37 6.45
C LEU A 89 -0.97 3.77 7.05
N SER A 90 0.14 4.19 7.65
CA SER A 90 0.33 5.58 8.04
C SER A 90 1.80 5.99 8.10
N HIS A 91 2.05 7.27 7.90
CA HIS A 91 3.36 7.90 8.06
C HIS A 91 3.32 8.84 9.28
N GLU A 92 4.15 8.55 10.29
CA GLU A 92 4.24 9.33 11.53
C GLU A 92 5.49 10.21 11.57
N ASN A 93 5.52 11.19 12.49
CA ASN A 93 6.66 12.10 12.72
C ASN A 93 7.22 12.75 11.44
N ILE A 94 6.31 13.23 10.58
CA ILE A 94 6.66 13.76 9.27
C ILE A 94 7.35 15.11 9.40
N THR A 95 8.57 15.23 8.87
CA THR A 95 9.38 16.45 8.88
C THR A 95 9.81 16.80 7.46
N PHE A 96 9.48 18.02 7.03
CA PHE A 96 9.96 18.59 5.77
C PHE A 96 11.32 19.25 5.98
N ASN A 97 12.32 18.81 5.21
CA ASN A 97 13.68 19.29 5.30
C ASN A 97 13.93 20.44 4.32
N SER A 98 14.87 21.33 4.64
CA SER A 98 15.23 22.48 3.80
C SER A 98 15.84 22.09 2.45
N ASN A 99 16.33 20.86 2.31
CA ASN A 99 16.87 20.31 1.06
C ASN A 99 15.79 19.71 0.13
N GLY A 100 14.50 19.91 0.44
CA GLY A 100 13.40 19.40 -0.38
C GLY A 100 13.07 17.92 -0.16
N THR A 101 13.58 17.30 0.91
CA THR A 101 13.25 15.92 1.28
C THR A 101 12.26 15.86 2.45
N VAL A 102 11.70 14.69 2.70
CA VAL A 102 10.77 14.43 3.80
C VAL A 102 11.25 13.23 4.61
N SER A 103 11.34 13.40 5.93
CA SER A 103 11.68 12.33 6.87
C SER A 103 10.40 11.88 7.59
N THR A 104 10.21 10.57 7.76
CA THR A 104 9.02 9.99 8.39
C THR A 104 9.30 8.60 8.95
N ILE A 105 8.42 8.11 9.81
CA ILE A 105 8.40 6.74 10.31
C ILE A 105 7.14 6.06 9.75
N PRO A 106 7.27 5.09 8.83
CA PRO A 106 6.13 4.32 8.35
C PRO A 106 5.63 3.37 9.45
N LYS A 107 4.30 3.23 9.53
CA LYS A 107 3.59 2.36 10.47
C LYS A 107 2.58 1.52 9.71
N HIS A 108 2.59 0.22 10.02
CA HIS A 108 1.82 -0.82 9.37
C HIS A 108 1.23 -1.80 10.41
N PRO A 109 0.45 -1.34 11.41
CA PRO A 109 -0.18 -2.26 12.35
C PRO A 109 -1.18 -3.17 11.62
N LEU A 110 -1.20 -4.43 12.05
CA LEU A 110 -2.09 -5.47 11.55
C LEU A 110 -3.27 -5.64 12.50
N VAL A 111 -4.47 -5.72 11.95
CA VAL A 111 -5.71 -5.94 12.70
C VAL A 111 -6.36 -7.23 12.20
N TRP A 112 -6.53 -8.21 13.07
CA TRP A 112 -7.16 -9.49 12.74
C TRP A 112 -8.54 -9.32 12.08
N GLN A 113 -8.83 -10.15 11.08
CA GLN A 113 -10.10 -10.16 10.35
C GLN A 113 -10.70 -11.58 10.36
N GLU A 114 -11.45 -11.89 11.41
CA GLU A 114 -12.08 -13.21 11.62
C GLU A 114 -12.99 -13.61 10.45
N GLU A 115 -13.85 -12.71 9.98
CA GLU A 115 -14.82 -12.97 8.91
C GLU A 115 -14.17 -13.32 7.56
N LEU A 116 -12.94 -12.85 7.33
CA LEU A 116 -12.19 -13.10 6.10
C LEU A 116 -11.23 -14.29 6.20
N SER A 117 -11.08 -14.87 7.40
CA SER A 117 -10.11 -15.94 7.68
C SER A 117 -10.69 -17.35 7.54
N GLU A 118 -11.86 -17.48 6.92
CA GLU A 118 -12.48 -18.77 6.54
C GLU A 118 -12.60 -19.79 7.70
N GLY A 119 -12.77 -19.30 8.93
CA GLY A 119 -12.91 -20.13 10.14
C GLY A 119 -11.59 -20.53 10.80
N ASN A 120 -10.44 -20.12 10.26
CA ASN A 120 -9.16 -20.21 10.94
C ASN A 120 -9.09 -19.18 12.08
N SER A 121 -8.33 -19.50 13.13
CA SER A 121 -8.11 -18.65 14.31
C SER A 121 -6.63 -18.26 14.43
N GLU A 122 -6.31 -17.10 15.02
CA GLU A 122 -4.93 -16.75 15.37
C GLU A 122 -4.29 -17.75 16.35
N ASP A 123 -5.12 -18.48 17.10
CA ASP A 123 -4.70 -19.49 18.07
C ASP A 123 -4.55 -20.90 17.47
N ASP A 124 -4.70 -21.06 16.15
CA ASP A 124 -4.56 -22.37 15.50
C ASP A 124 -3.13 -22.93 15.64
N GLU A 125 -3.02 -24.15 16.15
CA GLU A 125 -1.73 -24.82 16.33
C GLU A 125 -1.23 -25.46 15.03
N LEU A 126 -0.02 -25.10 14.61
CA LEU A 126 0.63 -25.64 13.42
C LEU A 126 2.05 -26.11 13.74
N ILE A 127 2.46 -27.21 13.11
CA ILE A 127 3.82 -27.71 13.18
C ILE A 127 4.63 -27.07 12.06
N LEU A 128 5.56 -26.20 12.43
CA LEU A 128 6.40 -25.45 11.49
C LEU A 128 7.89 -25.70 11.76
N PRO A 129 8.78 -25.42 10.77
CA PRO A 129 10.21 -25.47 11.01
C PRO A 129 10.64 -24.49 12.12
N ASN A 130 11.58 -24.91 12.97
CA ASN A 130 12.18 -24.01 13.95
C ASN A 130 13.08 -22.99 13.24
N ILE A 131 12.53 -21.80 12.99
CA ILE A 131 13.20 -20.73 12.24
C ILE A 131 14.49 -20.28 12.94
N ALA A 132 14.49 -20.16 14.26
CA ALA A 132 15.67 -19.73 15.01
C ALA A 132 16.84 -20.72 14.84
N LEU A 133 16.54 -22.01 14.88
CA LEU A 133 17.54 -23.05 14.65
C LEU A 133 18.11 -22.97 13.22
N LEU A 134 17.24 -22.85 12.21
CA LEU A 134 17.64 -22.76 10.80
C LEU A 134 18.52 -21.53 10.51
N VAL A 135 18.18 -20.39 11.09
CA VAL A 135 18.99 -19.16 10.94
C VAL A 135 20.36 -19.36 11.61
N SER A 136 20.39 -19.94 12.81
CA SER A 136 21.63 -20.17 13.57
C SER A 136 22.56 -21.19 12.91
N SER A 137 22.03 -22.23 12.25
CA SER A 137 22.84 -23.21 11.52
C SER A 137 23.48 -22.59 10.28
N ASN A 138 22.81 -21.64 9.65
CA ASN A 138 23.30 -20.95 8.45
C ASN A 138 24.27 -19.80 8.76
N THR A 139 24.38 -19.35 10.02
CA THR A 139 25.31 -18.27 10.39
C THR A 139 26.71 -18.75 10.75
N LYS A 140 26.96 -20.07 10.76
CA LYS A 140 28.30 -20.64 10.88
C LYS A 140 28.95 -20.79 9.51
N GLU A 141 29.26 -19.68 8.85
CA GLU A 141 30.25 -19.62 7.75
C GLU A 141 30.51 -18.15 7.35
N LYS A 142 31.07 -17.36 8.26
CA LYS A 142 32.00 -16.26 7.96
C LYS A 142 32.97 -16.05 9.11
#